data_AF-H6QJ84-F1
#
_entry.id   AF-H6QJ84-F1
#
_cell.length_a   1.000
_cell.length_b   1.000
_cell.length_c   1.000
_cell.angle_alpha   90.00
_cell.angle_beta   90.00
_cell.angle_gamma   90.00
#
_symmetry.space_group_name_H-M   'P 1'
#
loop_
_entity.id
_entity.type
_entity.pdbx_description
1 polymer ?
#
loop_
_entity_poly.entity_id
_entity_poly.type
_entity_poly.pdbx_seq_one_letter_code
_entity_poly.pdbx_strand_id
1 'polypeptide(L)' 'MIKNLFGKIFGDRDYISQKLFQQLLEQGVFIVTRVKKNMKNKLRSMLDKILLLKRSLIESIFSKIFL' A
#
# COMPACT_ATOMS: atom_id res chain seq x y z
N MET A 1 10.83 -11.31 8.66
CA MET A 1 10.27 -9.95 8.64
C MET A 1 11.41 -8.97 8.46
N ILE A 2 11.29 -8.00 7.55
CA ILE A 2 12.37 -7.04 7.27
C ILE A 2 12.51 -6.11 8.47
N LYS A 3 13.71 -6.03 9.05
CA LYS A 3 13.99 -5.12 10.17
C LYS A 3 14.06 -3.68 9.64
N ASN A 4 13.51 -2.74 10.40
CA ASN A 4 13.53 -1.30 10.11
C ASN A 4 12.75 -0.87 8.85
N LEU A 5 11.78 -1.67 8.42
CA LEU A 5 10.83 -1.24 7.39
C LEU A 5 9.75 -0.38 8.03
N PHE A 6 9.62 0.87 7.58
CA PHE A 6 8.60 1.81 8.03
C PHE A 6 8.10 2.65 6.85
N GLY A 7 6.92 3.24 6.97
CA GLY A 7 6.35 4.11 5.95
C GLY A 7 5.15 3.50 5.23
N LYS A 8 4.86 3.98 4.01
CA LYS A 8 3.68 3.57 3.23
C LYS A 8 4.06 2.65 2.09
N ILE A 9 3.33 1.54 1.96
CA ILE A 9 3.46 0.59 0.85
C ILE A 9 2.20 0.63 0.01
N PHE A 10 2.35 0.85 -1.30
CA PHE A 10 1.23 0.86 -2.24
C PHE A 10 1.19 -0.46 -3.00
N GLY A 11 0.08 -1.19 -2.88
CA GLY A 11 0.02 -2.55 -3.38
C GLY A 11 -1.39 -3.05 -3.63
N ASP A 12 -1.46 -4.26 -4.19
CA ASP A 12 -2.72 -4.98 -4.37
C ASP A 12 -3.07 -5.76 -3.10
N ARG A 13 -4.36 -5.75 -2.76
CA ARG A 13 -4.85 -6.36 -1.51
C ARG A 13 -4.73 -7.88 -1.52
N ASP A 14 -4.75 -8.50 -2.70
CA ASP A 14 -4.93 -9.95 -2.86
C ASP A 14 -3.83 -10.79 -2.20
N TYR A 15 -2.70 -10.17 -1.90
CA TYR A 15 -1.53 -10.84 -1.33
C TYR A 15 -1.42 -10.70 0.20
N ILE A 16 -2.33 -9.98 0.87
CA ILE A 16 -2.17 -9.61 2.29
C ILE A 16 -3.40 -10.02 3.12
N SER A 17 -3.17 -10.94 4.06
CA SER A 17 -4.19 -11.33 5.04
C SER A 17 -4.49 -10.20 6.02
N GLN A 18 -5.68 -10.22 6.62
CA GLN A 18 -6.08 -9.20 7.61
C GLN A 18 -5.15 -9.21 8.85
N LYS A 19 -4.64 -10.38 9.23
CA LYS A 19 -3.68 -10.54 10.33
C LYS A 19 -2.33 -9.89 9.99
N LEU A 20 -1.81 -10.16 8.80
CA LEU A 20 -0.55 -9.57 8.33
C LEU A 20 -0.67 -8.05 8.20
N PHE A 21 -1.81 -7.55 7.73
CA PHE A 21 -2.08 -6.11 7.67
C PHE A 21 -1.98 -5.44 9.05
N GLN A 22 -2.56 -6.05 10.10
CA GLN A 22 -2.48 -5.49 11.45
C GLN A 22 -1.05 -5.53 12.01
N GLN A 23 -0.35 -6.66 11.84
CA GLN A 23 1.04 -6.78 12.28
C GLN A 23 1.97 -5.75 11.62
N LEU A 24 1.76 -5.47 10.33
CA LEU A 24 2.52 -4.44 9.62
C LEU A 24 2.17 -3.04 10.09
N LEU A 25 0.88 -2.77 10.35
CA LEU A 25 0.43 -1.49 10.89
C LEU A 25 1.06 -1.20 12.26
N GLU A 26 1.10 -2.19 13.15
CA GLU A 26 1.75 -2.11 14.48
C GLU A 26 3.25 -1.81 14.38
N GLN A 27 3.88 -2.18 13.27
CA GLN A 27 5.30 -1.90 13.00
C GLN A 27 5.53 -0.58 12.26
N GLY A 28 4.49 0.24 12.05
CA GLY A 28 4.61 1.50 11.34
C GLY A 28 4.65 1.35 9.81
N VAL A 29 4.25 0.19 9.29
CA VAL A 29 4.10 -0.08 7.86
C VAL A 29 2.64 0.05 7.45
N PHE A 30 2.32 1.15 6.79
CA PHE A 30 0.97 1.47 6.33
C PHE A 30 0.75 0.95 4.92
N ILE A 31 -0.03 -0.12 4.80
CA ILE A 31 -0.35 -0.68 3.49
C ILE A 31 -1.56 0.05 2.90
N VAL A 32 -1.35 0.67 1.74
CA VAL A 32 -2.36 1.41 0.98
C VAL A 32 -2.78 0.56 -0.21
N THR A 33 -3.99 0.01 -0.18
CA THR A 33 -4.57 -0.83 -1.25
C THR A 33 -5.88 -0.27 -1.77
N ARG A 34 -6.36 -0.66 -2.96
CA ARG A 34 -7.73 -0.31 -3.37
C ARG A 34 -8.77 -0.85 -2.35
N VAL A 35 -9.86 -0.11 -2.15
CA VAL A 35 -11.01 -0.57 -1.34
C VAL A 35 -11.76 -1.63 -2.15
N LYS A 36 -12.05 -2.79 -1.55
CA LYS A 36 -12.98 -3.77 -2.11
C LYS A 36 -14.40 -3.52 -1.58
N LYS A 37 -15.41 -3.91 -2.34
CA LYS A 37 -16.85 -3.73 -2.01
C LYS A 37 -17.24 -4.16 -0.58
N ASN A 38 -16.58 -5.20 -0.04
CA ASN A 38 -16.89 -5.75 1.29
C ASN A 38 -16.00 -5.19 2.43
N MET A 39 -15.23 -4.14 2.18
CA MET A 39 -14.41 -3.50 3.21
C MET A 39 -15.17 -2.36 3.89
N LYS A 40 -15.02 -2.25 5.21
CA LYS A 40 -15.44 -1.05 5.94
C LYS A 40 -14.72 0.16 5.34
N ASN A 41 -15.49 1.17 4.95
CA ASN A 41 -14.92 2.39 4.39
C ASN A 41 -14.07 3.08 5.47
N LYS A 42 -12.76 3.14 5.25
CA LYS A 42 -11.84 3.86 6.13
C LYS A 42 -11.49 5.18 5.47
N LEU A 43 -11.47 6.24 6.28
CA LEU A 43 -10.98 7.54 5.83
C LEU A 43 -9.54 7.37 5.34
N ARG A 44 -9.26 7.88 4.15
CA ARG A 44 -7.93 7.82 3.53
C ARG A 44 -7.56 9.19 3.03
N SER A 45 -6.29 9.54 3.14
CA SER A 45 -5.82 10.84 2.64
C SER A 45 -6.05 10.96 1.13
N MET A 46 -6.28 12.18 0.65
CA MET A 46 -6.45 12.45 -0.77
C MET A 46 -5.20 12.06 -1.57
N LEU A 47 -4.02 12.32 -0.99
CA LEU A 47 -2.73 11.95 -1.56
C LEU A 47 -2.62 10.44 -1.79
N ASP A 48 -3.00 9.62 -0.80
CA ASP A 48 -2.96 8.16 -0.91
C ASP A 48 -3.87 7.64 -2.03
N LYS A 49 -5.00 8.32 -2.29
CA LYS A 49 -5.89 7.99 -3.42
C LYS A 49 -5.24 8.35 -4.75
N ILE A 50 -4.65 9.54 -4.87
CA ILE A 50 -3.98 10.00 -6.10
C ILE A 50 -2.80 9.09 -6.43
N LEU A 51 -1.97 8.76 -5.44
CA LEU A 51 -0.81 7.85 -5.58
C LEU A 51 -1.24 6.46 -6.07
N LEU A 52 -2.33 5.91 -5.52
CA LEU A 52 -2.89 4.64 -6.01
C LEU A 52 -3.40 4.73 -7.45
N LEU A 53 -4.07 5.82 -7.82
CA LEU A 53 -4.58 6.02 -9.19
C LEU A 53 -3.44 6.13 -10.20
N LYS A 54 -2.32 6.73 -9.81
CA LYS A 54 -1.13 6.91 -10.65
C LYS A 54 -0.09 5.80 -10.51
N ARG A 55 -0.37 4.73 -9.75
CA ARG A 55 0.59 3.67 -9.40
C ARG A 55 1.29 3.09 -10.62
N SER A 56 0.54 2.73 -11.66
CA SER A 56 1.11 2.13 -12.89
C SER A 56 2.16 3.02 -13.56
N LEU A 57 1.97 4.34 -13.57
CA LEU A 57 2.94 5.29 -14.10
C LEU A 57 4.18 5.38 -13.21
N ILE A 58 3.98 5.46 -11.88
CA ILE A 58 5.07 5.50 -10.91
C ILE A 58 5.93 4.23 -10.99
N GLU A 59 5.29 3.06 -11.02
CA GLU A 59 5.94 1.75 -11.15
C GLU A 59 6.71 1.64 -12.47
N SER A 60 6.16 2.17 -13.58
CA SER A 60 6.84 2.17 -14.88
C SER A 60 8.09 3.04 -14.88
N ILE A 61 8.05 4.22 -14.25
CA ILE A 61 9.22 5.10 -14.12
C ILE A 61 10.28 4.43 -13.24
N PHE A 62 9.87 3.87 -12.10
CA PHE A 62 10.79 3.20 -11.19
C PHE A 62 11.45 1.99 -11.85
N SER A 63 10.67 1.19 -12.59
CA SER A 63 11.20 0.06 -13.36
C SER A 63 12.29 0.50 -14.35
N LYS A 64 12.12 1.64 -15.03
CA LYS A 64 13.12 2.18 -15.97
C LYS A 64 14.37 2.75 -15.31
N ILE A 65 14.26 3.26 -14.09
CA ILE A 65 15.38 3.89 -13.36
C ILE A 65 16.25 2.83 -12.68
N PHE A 66 15.64 1.74 -12.22
CA PHE A 66 16.33 0.66 -11.51
C PHE A 66 16.73 -0.53 -12.42
N LEU A 67 16.56 -0.37 -13.74
CA LEU A 67 17.16 -1.19 -14.80
C LEU A 67 18.46 -0.55 -15.26
#